data_AF-A0A7W5ERI1-F1
#
_entry.id   AF-A0A7W5ERI1-F1
#
_cell.length_a   1.000
_cell.length_b   1.000
_cell.length_c   1.000
_cell.angle_alpha   90.00
_cell.angle_beta   90.00
_cell.angle_gamma   90.00
#
_symmetry.space_group_name_H-M   'P 1'
#
loop_
_entity.id
_entity.type
_entity.pdbx_description
1 polymer ?
#
loop_
_entity_poly.entity_id
_entity_poly.type
_entity_poly.pdbx_seq_one_letter_code
_entity_poly.pdbx_strand_id
1 'polypeptide(L)'
;MSDSLPASLTLRDDLPLLGIAAWSGTGKTTLLERLLPALRRRGLRVAVIKHAHHGFDVDQPGKDSHRLRQAGAAPMLVASRARIAMMMETPGRDEADLAELVEMVRPQAPDLVLVEGFKAWPLPKLELHRPAVGKPLRVAEDPWVMAVASDVAVPLPAGVEALDLNDLEALADWVAAWPARWPEARHPRREGRPA
;
A
#
# COMPACT_ATOMS: atom_id res chain seq x y z
N MET A 1 3.37 2.96 24.69
CA MET A 1 2.97 1.60 25.11
C MET A 1 3.09 0.73 23.87
N SER A 2 3.86 -0.35 23.97
CA SER A 2 4.16 -1.28 22.86
C SER A 2 2.89 -2.03 22.51
N ASP A 3 2.14 -1.52 21.54
CA ASP A 3 1.02 -2.26 20.95
C ASP A 3 1.64 -3.32 20.03
N SER A 4 1.67 -4.56 20.50
CA SER A 4 2.07 -5.70 19.69
C SER A 4 1.10 -5.82 18.52
N LEU A 5 1.60 -5.65 17.30
CA LEU A 5 0.81 -5.74 16.08
C LEU A 5 0.08 -7.10 16.03
N PRO A 6 -1.22 -7.13 15.70
CA PRO A 6 -2.01 -8.36 15.75
C PRO A 6 -1.53 -9.38 14.72
N ALA A 7 -1.58 -10.67 15.09
CA ALA A 7 -1.18 -11.80 14.23
C ALA A 7 -2.10 -12.02 13.01
N SER A 8 -3.20 -11.27 12.92
CA SER A 8 -4.17 -11.28 11.83
C SER A 8 -4.64 -9.86 11.56
N LEU A 9 -5.00 -9.57 10.31
CA LEU A 9 -5.63 -8.31 9.93
C LEU A 9 -6.96 -8.14 10.68
N THR A 10 -7.06 -7.09 11.49
CA THR A 10 -8.30 -6.68 12.19
C THR A 10 -9.22 -5.82 11.31
N LEU A 11 -9.03 -5.90 9.99
CA LEU A 11 -9.81 -5.18 8.98
C LEU A 11 -10.93 -6.08 8.45
N ARG A 12 -12.06 -5.46 8.06
CA ARG A 12 -13.13 -6.18 7.37
C ARG A 12 -12.59 -6.85 6.11
N ASP A 13 -13.17 -7.98 5.76
CA ASP A 13 -12.67 -8.93 4.76
C ASP A 13 -13.20 -8.68 3.34
N ASP A 14 -14.16 -7.78 3.19
CA ASP A 14 -14.82 -7.39 1.96
C ASP A 14 -14.01 -6.43 1.08
N LEU A 15 -12.90 -5.86 1.59
CA LEU A 15 -12.03 -4.96 0.83
C LEU A 15 -10.59 -5.48 0.76
N PRO A 16 -10.16 -6.01 -0.41
CA PRO A 16 -8.80 -6.48 -0.61
C PRO A 16 -7.73 -5.41 -0.43
N LEU A 17 -6.66 -5.75 0.29
CA LEU A 17 -5.50 -4.89 0.50
C LEU A 17 -4.22 -5.58 0.03
N LEU A 18 -3.32 -4.81 -0.58
CA LEU A 18 -1.98 -5.28 -0.95
C LEU A 18 -0.94 -4.20 -0.65
N GLY A 19 0.02 -4.52 0.22
CA GLY A 19 1.16 -3.67 0.51
C GLY A 19 2.19 -3.70 -0.61
N ILE A 20 2.76 -2.56 -0.95
CA ILE A 20 3.89 -2.47 -1.87
C ILE A 20 5.14 -2.08 -1.09
N ALA A 21 5.96 -3.09 -0.80
CA ALA A 21 7.17 -2.94 -0.01
C ALA A 21 8.37 -2.73 -0.92
N ALA A 22 9.19 -1.72 -0.64
CA ALA A 22 10.45 -1.51 -1.34
C ALA A 22 11.38 -0.63 -0.48
N TRP A 23 12.68 -0.78 -0.68
CA TRP A 23 13.65 0.21 -0.22
C TRP A 23 13.58 1.47 -1.08
N SER A 24 13.98 2.61 -0.50
CA SER A 24 14.11 3.86 -1.27
C SER A 24 15.09 3.64 -2.43
N GLY A 25 14.78 4.22 -3.60
CA GLY A 25 15.58 4.05 -4.82
C GLY A 25 15.24 2.81 -5.67
N THR A 26 14.40 1.88 -5.20
CA THR A 26 14.04 0.67 -5.98
C THR A 26 13.13 0.93 -7.20
N GLY A 27 12.56 2.13 -7.31
CA GLY A 27 11.66 2.50 -8.41
C GLY A 27 10.18 2.20 -8.14
N LYS A 28 9.76 2.12 -6.87
CA LYS A 28 8.37 1.82 -6.46
C LYS A 28 7.34 2.78 -7.08
N THR A 29 7.58 4.09 -7.00
CA THR A 29 6.68 5.09 -7.59
C THR A 29 6.56 4.90 -9.09
N THR A 30 7.69 4.71 -9.78
CA THR A 30 7.72 4.46 -11.23
C THR A 30 6.99 3.19 -11.63
N LEU A 31 7.07 2.13 -10.82
CA LEU A 31 6.28 0.92 -11.05
C LEU A 31 4.79 1.20 -10.89
N LEU A 32 4.38 1.86 -9.79
CA LEU A 32 2.97 2.17 -9.52
C LEU A 32 2.34 3.07 -10.60
N GLU A 33 3.09 4.05 -11.11
CA GLU A 33 2.66 4.92 -12.22
C GLU A 33 2.33 4.13 -13.50
N ARG A 34 3.05 3.03 -13.75
CA ARG A 34 2.81 2.13 -14.90
C ARG A 34 1.74 1.07 -14.61
N LEU A 35 1.71 0.58 -13.37
CA LEU A 35 0.82 -0.49 -12.93
C LEU A 35 -0.63 -0.01 -12.82
N LEU A 36 -0.88 1.18 -12.28
CA LEU A 36 -2.25 1.70 -12.10
C LEU A 36 -3.03 1.80 -13.44
N PRO A 37 -2.47 2.35 -14.53
CA PRO A 37 -3.11 2.28 -15.84
C PRO A 37 -3.33 0.85 -16.33
N ALA A 38 -2.38 -0.06 -16.10
CA ALA A 38 -2.49 -1.46 -16.54
C ALA A 38 -3.59 -2.23 -15.81
N LEU A 39 -3.78 -1.98 -14.51
CA LEU A 39 -4.87 -2.53 -13.71
C LEU A 39 -6.22 -1.93 -14.12
N ARG A 40 -6.26 -0.63 -14.40
CA ARG A 40 -7.47 0.02 -14.92
C ARG A 40 -7.92 -0.57 -16.26
N ARG A 41 -6.99 -0.89 -17.16
CA ARG A 41 -7.29 -1.58 -18.44
C ARG A 41 -7.92 -2.97 -18.23
N ARG A 42 -7.61 -3.62 -17.11
CA ARG A 42 -8.19 -4.90 -16.69
C ARG A 42 -9.53 -4.76 -15.96
N GLY A 43 -10.07 -3.55 -15.87
CA GLY A 43 -11.37 -3.27 -15.26
C GLY A 43 -11.34 -3.09 -13.73
N LEU A 44 -10.16 -3.09 -13.10
CA LEU A 44 -10.06 -2.88 -11.65
C LEU A 44 -10.11 -1.40 -11.28
N ARG A 45 -10.94 -1.06 -10.29
CA ARG A 45 -10.93 0.21 -9.57
C ARG A 45 -9.98 0.10 -8.39
N VAL A 46 -8.79 0.69 -8.54
CA VAL A 46 -7.74 0.62 -7.53
C VAL A 46 -7.69 1.93 -6.75
N ALA A 47 -7.77 1.84 -5.43
CA ALA A 47 -7.42 2.92 -4.53
C ALA A 47 -5.96 2.80 -4.08
N VAL A 48 -5.34 3.92 -3.71
CA VAL A 48 -3.98 3.93 -3.16
C VAL A 48 -3.99 4.65 -1.82
N ILE A 49 -3.51 4.00 -0.78
CA ILE A 49 -3.22 4.62 0.51
C ILE A 49 -1.71 4.77 0.61
N LYS A 50 -1.23 6.00 0.75
CA LYS A 50 0.21 6.31 0.81
C LYS A 50 0.57 6.94 2.15
N HIS A 51 1.57 6.39 2.82
CA HIS A 51 2.19 7.02 3.99
C HIS A 51 3.25 8.03 3.53
N ALA A 52 3.09 9.30 3.91
CA ALA A 52 4.11 10.32 3.72
C ALA A 52 5.08 10.33 4.92
N HIS A 53 6.38 10.52 4.66
CA HIS A 53 7.39 10.56 5.74
C HIS A 53 7.51 11.94 6.43
N HIS A 54 6.85 12.96 5.88
CA HIS A 54 6.85 14.33 6.39
C HIS A 54 5.44 14.94 6.25
N GLY A 55 5.17 16.01 6.99
CA GLY A 55 3.96 16.81 6.80
C GLY A 55 3.84 17.32 5.36
N PHE A 56 2.61 17.45 4.87
CA PHE A 56 2.31 17.89 3.52
C PHE A 56 1.02 18.71 3.48
N ASP A 57 0.96 19.65 2.54
CA ASP A 57 -0.26 20.38 2.22
C ASP A 57 -0.71 20.01 0.80
N VAL A 58 -1.99 19.70 0.64
CA VAL A 58 -2.63 19.47 -0.67
C VAL A 58 -3.11 20.79 -1.27
N ASP A 59 -3.54 21.72 -0.41
CA ASP A 59 -3.84 23.09 -0.81
C ASP A 59 -2.58 23.98 -0.76
N GLN A 60 -2.72 25.23 -1.19
CA GLN A 60 -1.60 26.15 -1.34
C GLN A 60 -1.54 27.12 -0.16
N PRO A 61 -0.39 27.23 0.53
CA PRO A 61 -0.17 28.24 1.56
C PRO A 61 -0.59 29.65 1.11
N GLY A 62 -1.33 30.34 1.97
CA GLY A 62 -1.85 31.69 1.73
C GLY A 62 -3.12 31.78 0.88
N LYS A 63 -3.59 30.69 0.26
CA LYS A 63 -4.89 30.66 -0.44
C LYS A 63 -6.04 30.37 0.54
N ASP A 64 -7.26 30.60 0.08
CA ASP A 64 -8.46 30.59 0.94
C ASP A 64 -8.66 29.27 1.68
N SER A 65 -8.59 28.13 1.00
CA SER A 65 -8.76 26.82 1.64
C SER A 65 -7.71 26.56 2.73
N HIS A 66 -6.44 26.93 2.47
CA HIS A 66 -5.37 26.79 3.44
C HIS A 66 -5.60 27.72 4.65
N ARG A 67 -5.96 28.98 4.41
CA ARG A 67 -6.26 29.94 5.49
C ARG A 67 -7.43 29.48 6.36
N LEU A 68 -8.50 28.95 5.75
CA LEU A 68 -9.66 28.42 6.47
C LEU A 68 -9.32 27.15 7.26
N ARG A 69 -8.52 26.24 6.69
CA ARG A 69 -8.04 25.04 7.40
C ARG A 69 -7.17 25.40 8.60
N GLN A 70 -6.20 26.31 8.42
CA GLN A 70 -5.38 26.83 9.51
C GLN A 70 -6.18 27.62 10.56
N ALA A 71 -7.34 28.16 10.19
CA ALA A 71 -8.28 28.79 11.13
C ALA A 71 -9.15 27.78 11.90
N GLY A 72 -9.04 26.47 11.62
CA GLY A 72 -9.70 25.40 12.37
C GLY A 72 -10.76 24.60 11.61
N ALA A 73 -10.95 24.82 10.31
CA ALA A 73 -11.89 24.01 9.54
C ALA A 73 -11.37 22.57 9.36
N ALA A 74 -12.04 21.60 10.00
CA ALA A 74 -11.69 20.19 9.99
C ALA A 74 -12.96 19.30 9.99
N PRO A 75 -13.28 18.58 8.89
CA PRO A 75 -12.51 18.48 7.65
C PRO A 75 -12.64 19.73 6.76
N MET A 76 -11.61 19.99 5.94
CA MET A 76 -11.63 20.94 4.82
C MET A 76 -11.86 20.18 3.51
N LEU A 77 -12.99 20.44 2.83
CA LEU A 77 -13.31 19.85 1.54
C LEU A 77 -13.24 20.90 0.43
N VAL A 78 -12.46 20.61 -0.61
CA VAL A 78 -12.34 21.43 -1.81
C VAL A 78 -12.80 20.63 -3.01
N ALA A 79 -13.74 21.16 -3.78
CA ALA A 79 -14.31 20.48 -4.94
C ALA A 79 -14.25 21.37 -6.19
N SER A 80 -14.08 20.71 -7.34
CA SER A 80 -14.16 21.32 -8.67
C SER A 80 -14.78 20.33 -9.66
N ARG A 81 -15.05 20.76 -10.89
CA ARG A 81 -15.49 19.85 -11.97
C ARG A 81 -14.50 18.70 -12.21
N ALA A 82 -13.21 18.91 -11.93
CA ALA A 82 -12.16 17.95 -12.26
C ALA A 82 -11.83 16.98 -11.11
N ARG A 83 -11.98 17.41 -9.84
CA ARG A 83 -11.54 16.64 -8.67
C ARG A 83 -12.12 17.18 -7.36
N ILE A 84 -12.07 16.32 -6.34
CA ILE A 84 -12.34 16.64 -4.94
C ILE A 84 -11.07 16.33 -4.13
N ALA A 85 -10.76 17.19 -3.16
CA ALA A 85 -9.70 16.98 -2.17
C ALA A 85 -10.30 17.18 -0.76
N MET A 86 -9.96 16.29 0.16
CA MET A 86 -10.34 16.37 1.56
C MET A 86 -9.07 16.40 2.42
N MET A 87 -8.99 17.36 3.33
CA MET A 87 -7.90 17.48 4.29
C MET A 87 -8.47 17.39 5.70
N MET A 88 -7.84 16.59 6.55
CA MET A 88 -8.18 16.42 7.96
C MET A 88 -6.92 16.63 8.78
N GLU A 89 -7.00 17.51 9.77
CA GLU A 89 -5.93 17.68 10.75
C GLU A 89 -6.02 16.55 11.79
N THR A 90 -4.88 15.99 12.18
CA THR A 90 -4.80 14.93 13.19
C THR A 90 -3.89 15.36 14.36
N PRO A 91 -4.23 16.45 15.08
CA PRO A 91 -3.40 16.97 16.16
C PRO A 91 -3.26 15.93 17.28
N GLY A 92 -2.06 15.78 17.80
CA GLY A 92 -1.76 14.85 18.90
C GLY A 92 -1.69 13.37 18.48
N ARG A 93 -1.75 13.05 17.18
CA ARG A 93 -1.42 11.71 16.68
C ARG A 93 0.04 11.65 16.23
N ASP A 94 0.73 10.60 16.65
CA ASP A 94 2.11 10.34 16.25
C ASP A 94 2.21 9.75 14.84
N GLU A 95 1.29 8.85 14.48
CA GLU A 95 1.25 8.20 13.17
C GLU A 95 -0.19 8.02 12.64
N ALA A 96 -0.30 7.86 11.32
CA ALA A 96 -1.57 7.53 10.68
C ALA A 96 -1.95 6.06 10.95
N ASP A 97 -3.24 5.81 11.18
CA ASP A 97 -3.78 4.46 11.34
C ASP A 97 -4.33 3.97 10.00
N LEU A 98 -3.76 2.88 9.48
CA LEU A 98 -4.19 2.30 8.21
C LEU A 98 -5.65 1.81 8.27
N ALA A 99 -6.13 1.33 9.42
CA ALA A 99 -7.50 0.85 9.57
C ALA A 99 -8.51 1.97 9.34
N GLU A 100 -8.26 3.13 9.94
CA GLU A 100 -9.11 4.30 9.76
C GLU A 100 -9.07 4.81 8.31
N LEU A 101 -7.87 4.85 7.69
CA LEU A 101 -7.73 5.26 6.29
C LEU A 101 -8.47 4.32 5.32
N VAL A 102 -8.49 3.02 5.61
CA VAL A 102 -9.25 2.04 4.83
C VAL A 102 -10.75 2.32 4.93
N GLU A 103 -11.27 2.64 6.13
CA GLU A 103 -12.68 3.00 6.29
C GLU A 103 -13.06 4.31 5.58
N MET A 104 -12.14 5.26 5.43
CA MET A 104 -12.37 6.47 4.63
C MET A 104 -12.48 6.18 3.13
N VAL A 105 -11.75 5.18 2.64
CA VAL A 105 -11.72 4.80 1.21
C VAL A 105 -12.87 3.86 0.86
N ARG A 106 -13.31 3.02 1.79
CA ARG A 106 -14.35 2.00 1.58
C ARG A 106 -15.63 2.51 0.89
N PRO A 107 -16.20 3.69 1.22
CA PRO A 107 -17.41 4.19 0.56
C PRO A 107 -17.24 4.46 -0.95
N GLN A 108 -16.01 4.61 -1.44
CA GLN A 108 -15.70 4.73 -2.86
C GLN A 108 -15.77 3.38 -3.61
N ALA A 109 -15.98 2.30 -2.85
CA ALA A 109 -16.10 0.92 -3.29
C ALA A 109 -14.99 0.49 -4.26
N PRO A 110 -13.68 0.67 -3.98
CA PRO A 110 -12.64 0.12 -4.84
C PRO A 110 -12.64 -1.41 -4.80
N ASP A 111 -12.14 -2.04 -5.86
CA ASP A 111 -11.99 -3.50 -5.94
C ASP A 111 -10.69 -3.97 -5.26
N LEU A 112 -9.73 -3.05 -5.08
CA LEU A 112 -8.43 -3.28 -4.45
C LEU A 112 -7.87 -1.97 -3.88
N VAL A 113 -7.24 -2.03 -2.71
CA VAL A 113 -6.40 -0.95 -2.17
C VAL A 113 -4.93 -1.35 -2.21
N LEU A 114 -4.11 -0.54 -2.89
CA LEU A 114 -2.64 -0.64 -2.79
C LEU A 114 -2.15 0.23 -1.64
N VAL A 115 -1.36 -0.34 -0.75
CA VAL A 115 -0.80 0.35 0.41
C VAL A 115 0.68 0.63 0.17
N GLU A 116 1.02 1.90 -0.05
CA GLU A 116 2.39 2.35 -0.22
C GLU A 116 2.92 2.92 1.10
N GLY A 117 3.80 2.19 1.79
CA GLY A 117 4.31 2.60 3.10
C GLY A 117 3.85 1.62 4.17
N PHE A 118 3.54 2.12 5.38
CA PHE A 118 3.01 1.30 6.49
C PHE A 118 3.80 -0.01 6.72
N LYS A 119 5.14 0.08 6.70
CA LYS A 119 6.03 -1.10 6.64
C LYS A 119 5.82 -2.09 7.78
N ALA A 120 5.43 -1.59 8.95
CA ALA A 120 5.19 -2.40 10.14
C ALA A 120 3.82 -3.10 10.12
N TRP A 121 2.87 -2.67 9.28
CA TRP A 121 1.53 -3.23 9.31
C TRP A 121 1.51 -4.71 8.88
N PRO A 122 0.74 -5.57 9.58
CA PRO A 122 0.65 -6.99 9.30
C PRO A 122 -0.36 -7.23 8.16
N LEU A 123 -0.01 -6.78 6.95
CA LEU A 123 -0.78 -7.03 5.73
C LEU A 123 0.07 -7.71 4.65
N PRO A 124 -0.55 -8.48 3.73
CA PRO A 124 0.14 -9.09 2.60
C PRO A 124 0.87 -8.08 1.74
N LYS A 125 2.08 -8.41 1.31
CA LYS A 125 2.93 -7.49 0.55
C LYS A 125 3.50 -8.12 -0.72
N LEU A 126 3.55 -7.31 -1.78
CA LEU A 126 4.46 -7.48 -2.90
C LEU A 126 5.73 -6.68 -2.59
N GLU A 127 6.85 -7.38 -2.44
CA GLU A 127 8.16 -6.74 -2.25
C GLU A 127 8.85 -6.51 -3.61
N LEU A 128 9.34 -5.30 -3.83
CA LEU A 128 10.16 -4.96 -4.98
C LEU A 128 11.63 -5.00 -4.58
N HIS A 129 12.45 -5.66 -5.38
CA HIS A 129 13.87 -5.82 -5.11
C HIS A 129 14.73 -5.56 -6.34
N ARG A 130 15.71 -4.65 -6.18
CA ARG A 130 16.80 -4.46 -7.14
C ARG A 130 18.13 -4.63 -6.41
N PRO A 131 18.93 -5.66 -6.70
CA PRO A 131 20.22 -5.86 -6.03
C PRO A 131 21.16 -4.66 -6.17
N ALA A 132 21.06 -3.90 -7.27
CA ALA A 132 21.83 -2.68 -7.50
C ALA A 132 21.63 -1.60 -6.42
N VAL A 133 20.52 -1.64 -5.67
CA VAL A 133 20.26 -0.73 -4.54
C VAL A 133 21.08 -1.11 -3.30
N GLY A 134 21.67 -2.31 -3.26
CA GLY A 134 22.53 -2.77 -2.18
C GLY A 134 21.80 -2.97 -0.84
N LYS A 135 20.49 -3.20 -0.88
CA LYS A 135 19.65 -3.44 0.31
C LYS A 135 19.11 -4.87 0.32
N PRO A 136 19.06 -5.53 1.49
CA PRO A 136 18.62 -6.92 1.59
C PRO A 136 17.12 -7.06 1.31
N LEU A 137 16.70 -8.27 0.95
CA LEU A 137 15.29 -8.65 0.87
C LEU A 137 14.67 -8.72 2.27
N ARG A 138 13.46 -8.18 2.43
CA ARG A 138 12.69 -8.22 3.68
C ARG A 138 11.89 -9.50 3.83
N VAL A 139 11.58 -10.20 2.74
CA VAL A 139 10.86 -11.49 2.74
C VAL A 139 11.43 -12.55 3.68
N ALA A 140 12.72 -12.45 4.03
CA ALA A 140 13.37 -13.32 5.01
C ALA A 140 12.85 -13.12 6.44
N GLU A 141 12.42 -11.90 6.78
CA GLU A 141 12.02 -11.48 8.13
C GLU A 141 10.56 -11.03 8.19
N ASP A 142 9.91 -10.79 7.05
CA ASP A 142 8.50 -10.40 6.96
C ASP A 142 7.66 -11.56 6.41
N PRO A 143 6.94 -12.30 7.28
CA PRO A 143 6.11 -13.43 6.87
C PRO A 143 4.88 -12.98 6.06
N TRP A 144 4.60 -11.67 5.97
CA TRP A 144 3.52 -11.15 5.15
C TRP A 144 3.91 -10.87 3.69
N VAL A 145 5.19 -10.95 3.33
CA VAL A 145 5.59 -10.83 1.92
C VAL A 145 5.15 -12.09 1.18
N MET A 146 4.22 -11.96 0.22
CA MET A 146 3.64 -13.07 -0.53
C MET A 146 4.29 -13.26 -1.90
N ALA A 147 4.88 -12.20 -2.44
CA ALA A 147 5.63 -12.24 -3.68
C ALA A 147 6.80 -11.27 -3.66
N VAL A 148 7.84 -11.60 -4.41
CA VAL A 148 9.00 -10.73 -4.65
C VAL A 148 9.14 -10.50 -6.15
N ALA A 149 9.06 -9.24 -6.57
CA ALA A 149 9.38 -8.82 -7.92
C ALA A 149 10.83 -8.32 -7.97
N SER A 150 11.67 -9.00 -8.75
CA SER A 150 13.08 -8.62 -8.92
C SER A 150 13.53 -8.61 -10.38
N ASP A 151 14.55 -7.81 -10.67
CA ASP A 151 15.21 -7.77 -11.99
C ASP A 151 16.31 -8.83 -12.14
N VAL A 152 16.53 -9.64 -11.11
CA VAL A 152 17.36 -10.85 -11.17
C VAL A 152 16.66 -12.01 -10.47
N ALA A 153 17.07 -13.23 -10.77
CA ALA A 153 16.64 -14.39 -9.99
C ALA A 153 17.21 -14.33 -8.57
N VAL A 154 16.33 -14.46 -7.56
CA VAL A 154 16.70 -14.46 -6.15
C VAL A 154 16.14 -15.71 -5.45
N PRO A 155 16.86 -16.30 -4.48
CA PRO A 155 16.32 -17.39 -3.68
C PRO A 155 15.23 -16.85 -2.76
N LEU A 156 14.07 -17.51 -2.75
CA LEU A 156 12.91 -17.11 -1.95
C LEU A 156 12.48 -18.23 -0.99
N PRO A 157 11.94 -17.89 0.20
CA PRO A 157 11.34 -18.89 1.08
C PRO A 157 10.13 -19.58 0.42
N ALA A 158 9.75 -20.74 0.95
CA ALA A 158 8.54 -21.45 0.50
C ALA A 158 7.28 -20.56 0.66
N GLY A 159 6.37 -20.69 -0.30
CA GLY A 159 5.11 -19.95 -0.33
C GLY A 159 5.24 -18.48 -0.79
N VAL A 160 6.40 -18.07 -1.32
CA VAL A 160 6.60 -16.77 -1.93
C VAL A 160 6.71 -16.91 -3.45
N GLU A 161 5.89 -16.17 -4.19
CA GLU A 161 5.95 -16.15 -5.65
C GLU A 161 7.10 -15.26 -6.15
N ALA A 162 7.89 -15.77 -7.10
CA ALA A 162 8.92 -14.99 -7.79
C ALA A 162 8.32 -14.32 -9.03
N LEU A 163 8.50 -13.01 -9.17
CA LEU A 163 8.00 -12.22 -10.30
C LEU A 163 9.16 -11.45 -10.96
N ASP A 164 9.08 -11.24 -12.27
CA ASP A 164 10.03 -10.37 -12.98
C ASP A 164 9.58 -8.91 -12.83
N LEU A 165 10.45 -8.08 -12.26
CA LEU A 165 10.20 -6.66 -12.06
C LEU A 165 10.07 -5.88 -13.38
N ASN A 166 10.61 -6.41 -14.47
CA ASN A 166 10.58 -5.79 -15.80
C ASN A 166 9.39 -6.26 -16.65
N ASP A 167 8.69 -7.33 -16.25
CA ASP A 167 7.46 -7.79 -16.91
C ASP A 167 6.23 -7.13 -16.29
N LEU A 168 5.90 -5.93 -16.80
CA LEU A 168 4.76 -5.16 -16.31
C LEU A 168 3.42 -5.88 -16.48
N GLU A 169 3.24 -6.64 -17.57
CA GLU A 169 1.95 -7.28 -17.83
C GLU A 169 1.75 -8.48 -16.91
N ALA A 170 2.79 -9.29 -16.67
CA ALA A 170 2.73 -10.35 -15.66
C ALA A 170 2.50 -9.80 -14.23
N LEU A 171 3.15 -8.70 -13.87
CA LEU A 171 2.89 -8.02 -12.59
C LEU A 171 1.44 -7.51 -12.50
N ALA A 172 0.91 -6.93 -13.57
CA ALA A 172 -0.46 -6.46 -13.61
C ALA A 172 -1.47 -7.61 -13.51
N ASP A 173 -1.20 -8.75 -14.15
CA ASP A 173 -2.04 -9.95 -14.03
C ASP A 173 -2.01 -10.52 -12.62
N TRP A 174 -0.83 -10.59 -12.01
CA TRP A 174 -0.67 -11.05 -10.63
C TRP A 174 -1.46 -10.17 -9.65
N VAL A 175 -1.33 -8.85 -9.75
CA VAL A 175 -2.05 -7.90 -8.89
C VAL A 175 -3.54 -7.88 -9.20
N ALA A 176 -3.95 -8.04 -10.47
CA ALA A 176 -5.37 -8.11 -10.84
C ALA A 176 -6.08 -9.36 -10.31
N ALA A 177 -5.35 -10.47 -10.14
CA ALA A 177 -5.88 -11.68 -9.52
C ALA A 177 -5.98 -11.59 -7.98
N TRP A 178 -5.34 -10.59 -7.36
CA TRP A 178 -5.25 -10.46 -5.90
C TRP A 178 -6.60 -10.42 -5.18
N PRO A 179 -7.63 -9.69 -5.64
CA PRO A 179 -8.94 -9.69 -4.98
C PRO A 179 -9.54 -11.08 -4.76
N ALA A 180 -9.34 -12.01 -5.70
CA ALA A 180 -9.81 -13.38 -5.57
C ALA A 180 -9.00 -14.20 -4.55
N ARG A 181 -7.73 -13.86 -4.32
CA ARG A 181 -6.84 -14.51 -3.34
C ARG A 181 -7.01 -13.96 -1.93
N TRP A 182 -7.60 -12.77 -1.80
CA TRP A 182 -7.71 -12.03 -0.54
C TRP A 182 -8.27 -12.84 0.62
N PRO A 183 -9.37 -13.62 0.50
CA PRO A 183 -9.93 -14.37 1.63
C PRO A 183 -8.91 -15.30 2.31
N GLU A 184 -8.02 -15.92 1.53
CA GLU A 184 -7.00 -16.86 2.00
C GLU A 184 -5.68 -16.16 2.34
N ALA A 185 -5.39 -15.03 1.69
CA ALA A 185 -4.15 -14.29 1.86
C ALA A 185 -4.12 -13.41 3.12
N ARG A 186 -5.18 -13.38 3.94
CA ARG A 186 -5.27 -12.53 5.15
C ARG A 186 -4.45 -13.02 6.35
N HIS A 187 -3.64 -14.06 6.16
CA HIS A 187 -2.77 -14.63 7.18
C HIS A 187 -1.31 -14.55 6.74
N PRO A 188 -0.36 -14.40 7.68
CA PRO A 188 1.06 -14.48 7.34
C PRO A 188 1.37 -15.88 6.79
N ARG A 189 2.41 -15.98 5.95
CA ARG A 189 2.96 -17.27 5.53
C ARG A 189 3.26 -18.09 6.78
N ARG A 190 2.84 -19.36 6.78
CA ARG A 190 3.21 -20.29 7.86
C ARG A 190 4.72 -20.45 7.80
N GLU A 191 5.43 -19.96 8.80
CA GLU A 191 6.83 -20.33 8.99
C GLU A 191 6.88 -21.86 9.04
N GLY A 192 7.76 -22.45 8.22
CA GLY A 192 7.96 -23.88 8.23
C GLY A 192 8.26 -24.31 9.66
N ARG A 193 7.35 -25.04 10.29
CA ARG A 193 7.72 -25.87 11.43
C ARG A 193 8.78 -26.82 10.87
N PRO A 194 10.02 -26.84 11.40
CA PRO A 194 10.97 -27.86 10.97
C PRO A 194 10.30 -29.22 11.21
N ALA A 195 10.29 -30.05 10.17
CA ALA A 195 9.92 -31.45 10.29
C ALA A 195 10.89 -32.16 11.23
#